data_AF-A0A3A8JJS2-F1
#
_entry.id   AF-A0A3A8JJS2-F1
#
_cell.length_a   1.000
_cell.length_b   1.000
_cell.length_c   1.000
_cell.angle_alpha   90.00
_cell.angle_beta   90.00
_cell.angle_gamma   90.00
#
_symmetry.space_group_name_H-M   'P 1'
#
loop_
_entity.id
_entity.type
_entity.pdbx_description
1 polymer ?
#
loop_
_entity_poly.entity_id
_entity_poly.type
_entity_poly.pdbx_seq_one_letter_code
_entity_poly.pdbx_strand_id
1 'polypeptide(L)'
;MAISCREEPWRPGRDGDENVRKSLCCQLAFPPQESGMPRAKLSPRKTPLQERSRATVDALVQATADILVRDGYAKLTTNRIAERAGVNVASLYQFFPGKEALVAEVSRRHVKEQRKAVREVLATRKFQSLEDLIRTLVSMGFAAHAVNPKLHHALTEELPARRARTAGPEDAPMMEAFREYATDVPDPELAHWLIDTVSHAVIHRAVVERPEALSQGLLQEELVTLLLRYVKRK
;
A
#
# COMPACT_ATOMS: atom_id res chain seq x y z
N MET A 1 -10.78 -15.06 35.53
CA MET A 1 -9.44 -15.62 35.84
C MET A 1 -8.40 -14.76 35.13
N ALA A 2 -7.73 -13.90 35.88
CA ALA A 2 -6.65 -13.05 35.40
C ALA A 2 -5.30 -13.78 35.61
N ILE A 3 -4.44 -13.77 34.60
CA ILE A 3 -3.08 -14.33 34.71
C ILE A 3 -2.18 -13.24 35.29
N SER A 4 -1.68 -13.50 36.49
CA SER A 4 -0.72 -12.67 37.24
C SER A 4 0.69 -12.83 36.66
N CYS A 5 1.27 -11.77 36.09
CA CYS A 5 2.72 -11.71 35.84
C CYS A 5 3.46 -11.47 37.16
N ARG A 6 4.40 -12.35 37.51
CA ARG A 6 5.37 -12.10 38.59
C ARG A 6 6.50 -11.25 38.04
N GLU A 7 6.83 -10.19 38.76
CA GLU A 7 7.99 -9.35 38.56
C GLU A 7 9.24 -10.08 39.07
N GLU A 8 10.22 -10.35 38.21
CA GLU A 8 11.62 -10.48 38.63
C GLU A 8 12.43 -9.33 38.01
N PRO A 9 13.33 -8.67 38.77
CA PRO A 9 13.97 -7.44 38.32
C PRO A 9 15.18 -7.73 37.43
N TRP A 10 15.14 -7.20 36.21
CA TRP A 10 16.29 -7.09 35.32
C TRP A 10 17.37 -6.15 35.92
N ARG A 11 18.64 -6.60 35.99
CA ARG A 11 19.78 -5.77 36.43
C ARG A 11 20.71 -5.40 35.26
N PRO A 12 20.79 -4.14 34.85
CA PRO A 12 21.77 -3.69 33.84
C PRO A 12 23.04 -3.07 34.42
N GLY A 13 24.10 -3.19 33.63
CA GLY A 13 25.29 -2.34 33.71
C GLY A 13 24.94 -0.87 33.43
N ARG A 14 25.68 -0.01 34.13
CA ARG A 14 25.47 1.42 34.29
C ARG A 14 25.56 2.23 32.99
N ASP A 15 24.62 3.15 32.89
CA ASP A 15 24.68 4.48 32.26
C ASP A 15 24.00 4.63 30.89
N GLY A 16 22.82 5.26 30.94
CA GLY A 16 22.09 5.81 29.80
C GLY A 16 20.64 5.34 29.74
N ASP A 17 19.70 6.27 29.96
CA ASP A 17 18.34 6.22 29.42
C ASP A 17 17.24 5.38 30.10
N GLU A 18 17.16 5.44 31.43
CA GLU A 18 15.90 5.12 32.12
C GLU A 18 14.79 6.16 31.83
N ASN A 19 15.18 7.43 31.63
CA ASN A 19 14.26 8.54 31.39
C ASN A 19 13.67 8.53 29.97
N VAL A 20 14.46 8.14 28.95
CA VAL A 20 14.00 8.02 27.56
C VAL A 20 13.04 6.84 27.40
N ARG A 21 13.29 5.72 28.09
CA ARG A 21 12.41 4.53 28.08
C ARG A 21 11.04 4.79 28.70
N LYS A 22 10.97 5.45 29.85
CA LYS A 22 9.69 5.81 30.50
C LYS A 22 8.90 6.85 29.70
N SER A 23 9.59 7.80 29.05
CA SER A 23 8.94 8.82 28.22
C SER A 23 8.35 8.26 26.92
N LEU A 24 9.01 7.31 26.26
CA LEU A 24 8.58 6.78 24.96
C LEU A 24 7.48 5.72 25.05
N CYS A 25 7.44 4.93 26.14
CA CYS A 25 6.47 3.83 26.28
C CYS A 25 5.01 4.33 26.42
N CYS A 26 4.80 5.50 27.01
CA CYS A 26 3.46 6.12 27.12
C CYS A 26 3.09 6.98 25.89
N GLN A 27 4.05 7.49 25.12
CA GLN A 27 3.78 8.37 23.97
C GLN A 27 3.53 7.61 22.66
N LEU A 28 3.93 6.33 22.56
CA LEU A 28 3.72 5.50 21.37
C LEU A 28 2.47 4.62 21.42
N ALA A 29 1.67 4.72 22.49
CA ALA A 29 0.34 4.12 22.52
C ALA A 29 -0.58 4.91 21.56
N PHE A 30 -0.53 4.57 20.27
CA PHE A 30 -1.51 5.06 19.30
C PHE A 30 -2.90 4.59 19.74
N PRO A 31 -3.87 5.50 19.97
CA PRO A 31 -5.25 5.08 20.18
C PRO A 31 -5.70 4.26 18.96
N PRO A 32 -6.50 3.20 19.15
CA PRO A 32 -7.06 2.47 18.01
C PRO A 32 -7.76 3.47 17.12
N GLN A 33 -7.32 3.60 15.86
CA GLN A 33 -7.96 4.49 14.91
C GLN A 33 -9.40 4.02 14.73
N GLU A 34 -10.36 4.78 15.28
CA GLU A 34 -11.77 4.59 14.98
C GLU A 34 -11.95 4.82 13.49
N SER A 35 -12.09 3.72 12.75
CA SER A 35 -12.32 3.70 11.32
C SER A 35 -13.72 4.24 11.01
N GLY A 36 -13.85 5.56 11.01
CA GLY A 36 -15.12 6.27 10.80
C GLY A 36 -15.55 6.32 9.35
N MET A 37 -16.01 5.19 8.78
CA MET A 37 -17.13 5.13 7.83
C MET A 37 -17.55 3.67 7.56
N PRO A 38 -18.85 3.31 7.68
CA PRO A 38 -19.33 1.95 7.44
C PRO A 38 -19.03 1.47 6.01
N ARG A 39 -18.55 0.22 5.86
CA ARG A 39 -18.20 -0.46 4.59
C ARG A 39 -19.29 -0.35 3.50
N ALA A 40 -20.55 -0.24 3.91
CA ALA A 40 -21.70 -0.06 3.03
C ALA A 40 -21.71 1.27 2.25
N LYS A 41 -21.06 2.33 2.75
CA LYS A 41 -21.05 3.66 2.09
C LYS A 41 -20.02 3.79 0.97
N LEU A 42 -19.04 2.89 0.90
CA LEU A 42 -17.92 2.95 -0.05
C LEU A 42 -18.01 1.91 -1.16
N SER A 43 -19.00 1.02 -1.09
CA SER A 43 -19.16 -0.08 -2.04
C SER A 43 -20.12 0.34 -3.16
N PRO A 44 -19.88 -0.06 -4.42
CA PRO A 44 -20.84 0.12 -5.50
C PRO A 44 -22.19 -0.52 -5.14
N ARG A 45 -23.31 0.17 -5.42
CA ARG A 45 -24.66 -0.32 -5.10
C ARG A 45 -25.10 -1.48 -5.99
N LYS A 46 -24.56 -1.58 -7.20
CA LYS A 46 -24.83 -2.67 -8.16
C LYS A 46 -23.54 -3.08 -8.87
N THR A 47 -23.30 -4.39 -8.96
CA THR A 47 -22.28 -4.96 -9.85
C THR A 47 -22.87 -5.08 -11.26
N PRO A 48 -22.28 -4.45 -12.29
CA PRO A 48 -22.86 -4.43 -13.63
C PRO A 48 -22.81 -5.81 -14.31
N LEU A 49 -23.99 -6.39 -14.54
CA LEU A 49 -24.19 -7.68 -15.25
C LEU A 49 -24.26 -7.53 -16.80
N GLN A 50 -24.59 -6.34 -17.32
CA GLN A 50 -24.72 -6.06 -18.75
C GLN A 50 -23.56 -5.20 -19.28
N GLU A 51 -23.15 -5.44 -20.53
CA GLU A 51 -22.00 -4.79 -21.19
C GLU A 51 -22.08 -3.26 -21.16
N ARG A 52 -23.27 -2.70 -21.43
CA ARG A 52 -23.52 -1.25 -21.35
C ARG A 52 -23.36 -0.67 -19.94
N SER A 53 -23.68 -1.44 -18.90
CA SER A 53 -23.51 -1.02 -17.51
C SER A 53 -22.05 -1.07 -17.07
N ARG A 54 -21.24 -1.98 -17.63
CA ARG A 54 -19.78 -2.03 -17.39
C ARG A 54 -19.10 -0.81 -18.00
N ALA A 55 -19.42 -0.49 -19.26
CA ALA A 55 -18.88 0.68 -19.95
C ALA A 55 -19.14 1.99 -19.18
N THR A 56 -20.33 2.17 -18.62
CA THR A 56 -20.67 3.33 -17.78
C THR A 56 -19.81 3.40 -16.51
N VAL A 57 -19.64 2.28 -15.80
CA VAL A 57 -18.80 2.24 -14.60
C VAL A 57 -17.34 2.52 -14.96
N ASP A 58 -16.84 1.96 -16.06
CA ASP A 58 -15.48 2.19 -16.52
C ASP A 58 -15.23 3.65 -16.89
N ALA A 59 -16.18 4.29 -17.60
CA ALA A 59 -16.11 5.72 -17.93
C ALA A 59 -16.09 6.60 -16.67
N LEU A 60 -16.93 6.29 -15.67
CA LEU A 60 -16.97 7.00 -14.39
C LEU A 60 -15.66 6.87 -13.61
N VAL A 61 -15.11 5.66 -13.55
CA VAL A 61 -13.85 5.39 -12.84
C VAL A 61 -12.68 6.07 -13.55
N GLN A 62 -12.63 6.03 -14.89
CA GLN A 62 -11.59 6.71 -15.67
C GLN A 62 -11.67 8.23 -15.50
N ALA A 63 -12.87 8.81 -15.61
CA ALA A 63 -13.08 10.25 -15.39
C ALA A 63 -12.65 10.69 -13.99
N THR A 64 -12.92 9.86 -12.97
CA THR A 64 -12.48 10.12 -11.60
C THR A 64 -10.95 10.12 -11.50
N ALA A 65 -10.28 9.12 -12.06
CA ALA A 65 -8.82 9.04 -12.07
C ALA A 65 -8.18 10.23 -12.80
N ASP A 66 -8.74 10.63 -13.94
CA ASP A 66 -8.26 11.78 -14.71
C ASP A 66 -8.34 13.09 -13.91
N ILE A 67 -9.47 13.33 -13.24
CA ILE A 67 -9.66 14.55 -12.43
C ILE A 67 -8.72 14.53 -11.22
N LEU A 68 -8.57 13.39 -10.55
CA LEU A 68 -7.62 13.24 -9.44
C LEU A 68 -6.19 13.61 -9.86
N VAL A 69 -5.74 13.11 -11.02
CA VAL A 69 -4.39 13.39 -11.53
C VAL A 69 -4.19 14.85 -11.94
N ARG A 70 -5.22 15.49 -12.52
CA ARG A 70 -5.11 16.84 -13.09
C ARG A 70 -5.37 17.95 -12.08
N ASP A 71 -6.41 17.79 -11.27
CA ASP A 71 -7.00 18.85 -10.46
C ASP A 71 -6.94 18.55 -8.95
N GLY A 72 -6.64 17.31 -8.58
CA GLY A 72 -6.57 16.84 -7.21
C GLY A 72 -7.93 16.56 -6.55
N TYR A 73 -7.89 15.97 -5.36
CA TYR A 73 -9.09 15.52 -4.64
C TYR A 73 -10.05 16.67 -4.25
N ALA A 74 -9.51 17.84 -3.91
CA ALA A 74 -10.31 19.00 -3.49
C ALA A 74 -11.30 19.47 -4.56
N LYS A 75 -10.90 19.38 -5.83
CA LYS A 75 -11.71 19.81 -7.00
C LYS A 75 -12.60 18.68 -7.56
N LEU A 76 -12.58 17.49 -6.95
CA LEU A 76 -13.36 16.34 -7.36
C LEU A 76 -14.82 16.49 -6.88
N THR A 77 -15.77 16.54 -7.82
CA THR A 77 -17.22 16.57 -7.55
C THR A 77 -17.96 15.58 -8.45
N THR A 78 -19.09 15.05 -7.99
CA THR A 78 -19.91 14.10 -8.77
C THR A 78 -20.39 14.67 -10.09
N ASN A 79 -20.69 15.97 -10.14
CA ASN A 79 -21.07 16.66 -11.38
C ASN A 79 -19.92 16.68 -12.39
N ARG A 80 -18.71 17.08 -11.98
CA ARG A 80 -17.54 17.11 -12.87
C ARG A 80 -17.17 15.71 -13.35
N ILE A 81 -17.29 14.69 -12.49
CA ILE A 81 -17.07 13.30 -12.88
C ILE A 81 -18.08 12.86 -13.95
N ALA A 82 -19.37 13.12 -13.72
CA ALA A 82 -20.43 12.74 -14.66
C ALA A 82 -20.27 13.44 -16.02
N GLU A 83 -19.99 14.74 -16.00
CA GLU A 83 -19.69 15.53 -17.20
C GLU A 83 -18.49 14.97 -17.97
N ARG A 84 -17.36 14.74 -17.27
CA ARG A 84 -16.13 14.20 -17.87
C ARG A 84 -16.32 12.79 -18.44
N ALA A 85 -17.13 11.98 -17.78
CA ALA A 85 -17.48 10.62 -18.22
C ALA A 85 -18.52 10.58 -19.36
N GLY A 86 -19.15 11.71 -19.68
CA GLY A 86 -20.22 11.77 -20.68
C GLY A 86 -21.49 11.05 -20.25
N VAL A 87 -21.79 11.01 -18.94
CA VAL A 87 -22.95 10.30 -18.38
C VAL A 87 -23.82 11.24 -17.57
N ASN A 88 -25.11 10.94 -17.47
CA ASN A 88 -26.02 11.69 -16.59
C ASN A 88 -25.62 11.46 -15.12
N VAL A 89 -25.60 12.53 -14.32
CA VAL A 89 -25.35 12.46 -12.87
C VAL A 89 -26.33 11.51 -12.16
N ALA A 90 -27.57 11.40 -12.63
CA ALA A 90 -28.53 10.44 -12.10
C ALA A 90 -28.07 8.99 -12.29
N SER A 91 -27.42 8.68 -13.42
CA SER A 91 -26.84 7.35 -13.69
C SER A 91 -25.65 7.05 -12.78
N LEU A 92 -24.81 8.05 -12.47
CA LEU A 92 -23.71 7.90 -11.50
C LEU A 92 -24.26 7.41 -10.15
N TYR A 93 -25.31 8.05 -9.64
CA TYR A 93 -25.91 7.70 -8.35
C TYR A 93 -26.56 6.31 -8.30
N GLN A 94 -26.85 5.69 -9.45
CA GLN A 94 -27.31 4.30 -9.50
C GLN A 94 -26.19 3.32 -9.12
N PHE A 95 -24.93 3.66 -9.42
CA PHE A 95 -23.76 2.82 -9.16
C PHE A 95 -23.01 3.22 -7.90
N PHE A 96 -22.83 4.53 -7.68
CA PHE A 96 -21.99 5.05 -6.60
C PHE A 96 -22.77 6.04 -5.74
N PRO A 97 -22.79 5.85 -4.40
CA PRO A 97 -23.49 6.76 -3.49
C PRO A 97 -22.86 8.16 -3.40
N GLY A 98 -21.61 8.32 -3.83
CA GLY A 98 -20.86 9.57 -3.75
C GLY A 98 -19.48 9.46 -4.39
N LYS A 99 -18.72 10.57 -4.37
CA LYS A 99 -17.37 10.64 -4.96
C LYS A 99 -16.37 9.76 -4.21
N GLU A 100 -16.57 9.55 -2.91
CA GLU A 100 -15.72 8.73 -2.06
C GLU A 100 -15.74 7.25 -2.50
N ALA A 101 -16.92 6.76 -2.90
CA ALA A 101 -17.07 5.40 -3.43
C ALA A 101 -16.40 5.25 -4.82
N LEU A 102 -16.41 6.30 -5.64
CA LEU A 102 -15.67 6.32 -6.91
C LEU A 102 -14.16 6.31 -6.68
N VAL A 103 -13.67 7.13 -5.75
CA VAL A 103 -12.24 7.17 -5.37
C VAL A 103 -11.80 5.82 -4.80
N ALA A 104 -12.62 5.19 -3.96
CA ALA A 104 -12.34 3.85 -3.44
C ALA A 104 -12.25 2.81 -4.57
N GLU A 105 -13.13 2.89 -5.56
CA GLU A 105 -13.09 2.00 -6.73
C GLU A 105 -11.86 2.25 -7.62
N VAL A 106 -11.48 3.52 -7.86
CA VAL A 106 -10.23 3.88 -8.55
C VAL A 106 -9.03 3.28 -7.81
N SER A 107 -8.93 3.49 -6.50
CA SER A 107 -7.87 2.94 -5.66
C SER A 107 -7.82 1.41 -5.74
N ARG A 108 -8.98 0.75 -5.64
CA ARG A 108 -9.08 -0.71 -5.75
C ARG A 108 -8.59 -1.22 -7.10
N ARG A 109 -8.96 -0.57 -8.22
CA ARG A 109 -8.49 -0.95 -9.56
C ARG A 109 -6.98 -0.72 -9.71
N HIS A 110 -6.48 0.43 -9.26
CA HIS A 110 -5.07 0.75 -9.29
C HIS A 110 -4.23 -0.29 -8.52
N VAL A 111 -4.62 -0.64 -7.29
CA VAL A 111 -3.96 -1.68 -6.50
C VAL A 111 -4.05 -3.06 -7.18
N LYS A 112 -5.19 -3.37 -7.82
CA LYS A 112 -5.37 -4.63 -8.56
C LYS A 112 -4.42 -4.73 -9.75
N GLU A 113 -4.20 -3.63 -10.47
CA GLU A 113 -3.26 -3.54 -11.59
C GLU A 113 -1.81 -3.69 -11.12
N GLN A 114 -1.42 -2.95 -10.08
CA GLN A 114 -0.10 -3.08 -9.44
C GLN A 114 0.20 -4.53 -9.05
N ARG A 115 -0.78 -5.21 -8.45
CA ARG A 115 -0.64 -6.61 -8.02
C ARG A 115 -0.67 -7.63 -9.15
N LYS A 116 -1.19 -7.29 -10.33
CA LYS A 116 -1.24 -8.23 -11.46
C LYS A 116 0.17 -8.61 -11.90
N ALA A 117 1.04 -7.62 -12.07
CA ALA A 117 2.44 -7.84 -12.43
C ALA A 117 3.17 -8.69 -11.37
N VAL A 118 2.94 -8.39 -10.08
CA VAL A 118 3.52 -9.15 -8.97
C VAL A 118 3.10 -10.63 -9.01
N ARG A 119 1.80 -10.91 -9.17
CA ARG A 119 1.30 -12.28 -9.22
C ARG A 119 1.88 -13.08 -10.38
N GLU A 120 2.02 -12.47 -11.56
CA GLU A 120 2.57 -13.14 -12.74
C GLU A 120 4.04 -13.54 -12.54
N VAL A 121 4.84 -12.68 -11.90
CA VAL A 121 6.24 -12.97 -11.56
C VAL A 121 6.32 -14.09 -10.51
N LEU A 122 5.56 -13.99 -9.42
CA LEU A 122 5.57 -14.99 -8.35
C LEU A 122 5.06 -16.37 -8.80
N ALA A 123 4.15 -16.42 -9.78
CA ALA A 123 3.60 -17.69 -10.28
C ALA A 123 4.57 -18.48 -11.18
N THR A 124 5.54 -17.81 -11.80
CA THR A 124 6.39 -18.41 -12.84
C THR A 124 7.86 -18.49 -12.46
N ARG A 125 8.31 -17.67 -11.51
CA ARG A 125 9.72 -17.59 -11.12
C ARG A 125 10.02 -18.50 -9.93
N LYS A 126 11.10 -19.27 -10.04
CA LYS A 126 11.76 -19.90 -8.89
C LYS A 126 12.94 -19.03 -8.48
N PHE A 127 13.01 -18.66 -7.21
CA PHE A 127 14.14 -17.90 -6.68
C PHE A 127 15.35 -18.82 -6.48
N GLN A 128 16.56 -18.28 -6.63
CA GLN A 128 17.79 -19.05 -6.43
C GLN A 128 18.45 -18.79 -5.08
N SER A 129 18.09 -17.68 -4.43
CA SER A 129 18.62 -17.26 -3.14
C SER A 129 17.74 -16.19 -2.51
N LEU A 130 17.97 -15.90 -1.22
CA LEU A 130 17.37 -14.75 -0.55
C LEU A 130 17.70 -13.43 -1.27
N GLU A 131 18.89 -13.31 -1.85
CA GLU A 131 19.29 -12.13 -2.60
C GLU A 131 18.48 -11.94 -3.88
N ASP A 132 18.30 -13.00 -4.66
CA ASP A 132 17.45 -12.99 -5.85
C ASP A 132 15.98 -12.68 -5.50
N LEU A 133 15.49 -13.22 -4.38
CA LEU A 133 14.16 -12.88 -3.85
C LEU A 133 14.05 -11.38 -3.54
N ILE A 134 14.94 -10.82 -2.70
CA ILE A 134 14.90 -9.40 -2.32
C ILE A 134 15.03 -8.49 -3.54
N ARG A 135 15.96 -8.77 -4.46
CA ARG A 135 16.10 -8.01 -5.71
C ARG A 135 14.82 -8.04 -6.54
N THR A 136 14.15 -9.18 -6.61
CA THR A 136 12.88 -9.32 -7.32
C THR A 136 11.76 -8.54 -6.62
N LEU A 137 11.63 -8.64 -5.29
CA LEU A 137 10.65 -7.89 -4.49
C LEU A 137 10.81 -6.37 -4.69
N VAL A 138 12.03 -5.87 -4.61
CA VAL A 138 12.34 -4.45 -4.82
C VAL A 138 11.99 -4.03 -6.25
N SER A 139 12.40 -4.81 -7.26
CA SER A 139 12.09 -4.53 -8.68
C SER A 139 10.59 -4.49 -8.93
N MET A 140 9.84 -5.42 -8.35
CA MET A 140 8.38 -5.44 -8.42
C MET A 140 7.76 -4.20 -7.75
N GLY A 141 8.32 -3.75 -6.63
CA GLY A 141 7.93 -2.50 -5.98
C GLY A 141 8.08 -1.30 -6.91
N PHE A 142 9.22 -1.17 -7.60
CA PHE A 142 9.46 -0.11 -8.57
C PHE A 142 8.47 -0.20 -9.75
N ALA A 143 8.31 -1.38 -10.34
CA ALA A 143 7.39 -1.60 -11.44
C ALA A 143 5.94 -1.24 -11.06
N ALA A 144 5.50 -1.61 -9.84
CA ALA A 144 4.18 -1.28 -9.33
C ALA A 144 3.96 0.24 -9.22
N HIS A 145 4.95 1.00 -8.76
CA HIS A 145 4.84 2.46 -8.65
C HIS A 145 4.99 3.16 -10.02
N ALA A 146 5.59 2.51 -11.01
CA ALA A 146 5.73 3.02 -12.37
C ALA A 146 4.45 2.91 -13.22
N VAL A 147 3.45 2.11 -12.83
CA VAL A 147 2.21 1.90 -13.60
C VAL A 147 1.46 3.21 -13.89
N ASN A 148 1.26 4.04 -12.86
CA ASN A 148 0.71 5.39 -13.01
C ASN A 148 1.15 6.26 -11.82
N PRO A 149 2.38 6.84 -11.88
CA PRO A 149 2.97 7.58 -10.79
C PRO A 149 2.10 8.72 -10.26
N LYS A 150 1.47 9.47 -11.18
CA LYS A 150 0.63 10.61 -10.83
C LYS A 150 -0.66 10.19 -10.13
N LEU A 151 -1.29 9.11 -10.59
CA LEU A 151 -2.48 8.58 -9.94
C LEU A 151 -2.12 7.99 -8.57
N HIS A 152 -1.00 7.28 -8.48
CA HIS A 152 -0.50 6.73 -7.23
C HIS A 152 -0.26 7.83 -6.18
N HIS A 153 0.38 8.94 -6.57
CA HIS A 153 0.56 10.11 -5.73
C HIS A 153 -0.77 10.72 -5.28
N ALA A 154 -1.69 11.00 -6.22
CA ALA A 154 -2.99 11.59 -5.92
C ALA A 154 -3.82 10.72 -4.94
N LEU A 155 -3.70 9.40 -5.05
CA LEU A 155 -4.37 8.45 -4.16
C LEU A 155 -3.72 8.35 -2.77
N THR A 156 -2.43 8.68 -2.63
CA THR A 156 -1.66 8.45 -1.40
C THR A 156 -1.52 9.71 -0.55
N GLU A 157 -1.32 10.86 -1.19
CA GLU A 157 -1.03 12.14 -0.51
C GLU A 157 -2.27 13.04 -0.36
N GLU A 158 -3.23 12.97 -1.29
CA GLU A 158 -4.35 13.92 -1.32
C GLU A 158 -5.65 13.39 -0.71
N LEU A 159 -5.70 12.10 -0.36
CA LEU A 159 -6.92 11.48 0.17
C LEU A 159 -7.00 11.60 1.71
N PRO A 160 -8.08 12.17 2.26
CA PRO A 160 -8.21 12.46 3.70
C PRO A 160 -8.31 11.23 4.61
N ALA A 161 -8.49 10.02 4.07
CA ALA A 161 -8.48 8.78 4.85
C ALA A 161 -7.83 7.66 4.04
N ARG A 162 -6.50 7.54 4.15
CA ARG A 162 -5.78 6.37 3.65
C ARG A 162 -6.17 5.17 4.52
N ARG A 163 -6.82 4.18 3.92
CA ARG A 163 -7.01 2.90 4.60
C ARG A 163 -5.67 2.19 4.62
N ALA A 164 -5.21 1.76 5.80
CA ALA A 164 -4.07 0.86 5.89
C ALA A 164 -4.32 -0.35 4.98
N ARG A 165 -3.38 -0.66 4.08
CA ARG A 165 -3.44 -1.88 3.29
C ARG A 165 -3.36 -3.04 4.28
N THR A 166 -4.40 -3.86 4.33
CA THR A 166 -4.34 -5.15 5.03
C THR A 166 -3.79 -6.19 4.06
N ALA A 167 -2.83 -7.00 4.51
CA ALA A 167 -2.39 -8.18 3.77
C ALA A 167 -3.61 -9.05 3.42
N GLY A 168 -3.70 -9.48 2.17
CA GLY A 168 -4.79 -10.33 1.66
C GLY A 168 -4.29 -11.69 1.21
N PRO A 169 -5.19 -12.62 0.84
CA PRO A 169 -4.83 -13.95 0.32
C PRO A 169 -3.85 -13.88 -0.87
N GLU A 170 -3.93 -12.82 -1.67
CA GLU A 170 -3.01 -12.55 -2.77
C GLU A 170 -1.54 -12.36 -2.38
N ASP A 171 -1.26 -12.01 -1.11
CA ASP A 171 0.11 -11.78 -0.62
C ASP A 171 0.71 -13.10 -0.08
N ALA A 172 -0.07 -14.18 0.04
CA ALA A 172 0.36 -15.46 0.61
C ALA A 172 1.52 -16.15 -0.14
N PRO A 173 1.54 -16.22 -1.49
CA PRO A 173 2.68 -16.82 -2.21
C PRO A 173 3.99 -16.08 -1.94
N MET A 174 3.92 -14.76 -1.76
CA MET A 174 5.08 -13.95 -1.43
C MET A 174 5.59 -14.23 -0.01
N MET A 175 4.67 -14.45 0.94
CA MET A 175 5.02 -14.79 2.33
C MET A 175 5.67 -16.16 2.40
N GLU A 176 5.16 -17.11 1.61
CA GLU A 176 5.69 -18.46 1.56
C GLU A 176 7.12 -18.46 1.02
N ALA A 177 7.36 -17.79 -0.10
CA ALA A 177 8.71 -17.59 -0.61
C ALA A 177 9.60 -16.88 0.42
N PHE A 178 9.11 -15.83 1.09
CA PHE A 178 9.92 -15.14 2.09
C PHE A 178 10.31 -16.05 3.26
N ARG A 179 9.37 -16.87 3.77
CA ARG A 179 9.65 -17.85 4.82
C ARG A 179 10.67 -18.92 4.40
N GLU A 180 10.61 -19.36 3.15
CA GLU A 180 11.54 -20.35 2.61
C GLU A 180 12.99 -19.84 2.58
N TYR A 181 13.21 -18.59 2.17
CA TYR A 181 14.55 -18.04 1.98
C TYR A 181 15.08 -17.22 3.17
N ALA A 182 14.22 -16.64 4.01
CA ALA A 182 14.60 -15.84 5.16
C ALA A 182 14.57 -16.68 6.45
N THR A 183 15.40 -17.72 6.52
CA THR A 183 15.45 -18.64 7.67
C THR A 183 16.10 -18.03 8.90
N ASP A 184 16.98 -17.03 8.71
CA ASP A 184 17.83 -16.47 9.76
C ASP A 184 17.19 -15.25 10.47
N VAL A 185 15.99 -14.82 10.06
CA VAL A 185 15.28 -13.73 10.74
C VAL A 185 14.42 -14.24 11.89
N PRO A 186 14.44 -13.59 13.07
CA PRO A 186 13.65 -14.04 14.23
C PRO A 186 12.13 -14.06 14.00
N ASP A 187 11.63 -13.13 13.17
CA ASP A 187 10.22 -13.02 12.82
C ASP A 187 10.11 -12.71 11.31
N PRO A 188 9.85 -13.72 10.47
CA PRO A 188 9.71 -13.54 9.02
C PRO A 188 8.53 -12.65 8.61
N GLU A 189 7.45 -12.63 9.40
CA GLU A 189 6.26 -11.83 9.07
C GLU A 189 6.52 -10.35 9.32
N LEU A 190 7.10 -10.03 10.48
CA LEU A 190 7.54 -8.66 10.79
C LEU A 190 8.64 -8.20 9.83
N ALA A 191 9.61 -9.06 9.50
CA ALA A 191 10.67 -8.73 8.56
C ALA A 191 10.11 -8.44 7.17
N HIS A 192 9.18 -9.27 6.67
CA HIS A 192 8.50 -8.99 5.41
C HIS A 192 7.72 -7.68 5.46
N TRP A 193 6.94 -7.45 6.53
CA TRP A 193 6.17 -6.21 6.68
C TRP A 193 7.07 -4.97 6.69
N LEU A 194 8.22 -5.03 7.37
CA LEU A 194 9.22 -3.96 7.35
C LEU A 194 9.79 -3.74 5.94
N ILE A 195 10.13 -4.81 5.23
CA ILE A 195 10.67 -4.73 3.87
C ILE A 195 9.65 -4.09 2.92
N ASP A 196 8.40 -4.54 2.94
CA ASP A 196 7.31 -3.96 2.14
C ASP A 196 7.10 -2.48 2.48
N THR A 197 7.05 -2.15 3.78
CA THR A 197 6.84 -0.78 4.26
C THR A 197 7.97 0.16 3.85
N VAL A 198 9.22 -0.24 4.08
CA VAL A 198 10.40 0.56 3.70
C VAL A 198 10.46 0.72 2.19
N SER A 199 10.28 -0.36 1.43
CA SER A 199 10.29 -0.31 -0.03
C SER A 199 9.20 0.63 -0.55
N HIS A 200 7.97 0.47 -0.07
CA HIS A 200 6.86 1.35 -0.44
C HIS A 200 7.15 2.81 -0.12
N ALA A 201 7.61 3.12 1.10
CA ALA A 201 7.86 4.51 1.50
C ALA A 201 8.99 5.17 0.70
N VAL A 202 10.10 4.45 0.50
CA VAL A 202 11.27 4.96 -0.24
C VAL A 202 10.92 5.15 -1.72
N ILE A 203 10.29 4.15 -2.34
CA ILE A 203 9.93 4.21 -3.76
C ILE A 203 8.91 5.32 -4.02
N HIS A 204 7.86 5.41 -3.19
CA HIS A 204 6.85 6.45 -3.28
C HIS A 204 7.47 7.86 -3.26
N ARG A 205 8.33 8.12 -2.26
CA ARG A 205 8.99 9.43 -2.14
C ARG A 205 9.95 9.69 -3.30
N ALA A 206 10.72 8.69 -3.72
CA ALA A 206 11.68 8.86 -4.80
C ALA A 206 11.05 9.18 -6.15
N VAL A 207 9.88 8.60 -6.46
CA VAL A 207 9.13 8.91 -7.68
C VAL A 207 8.77 10.39 -7.81
N VAL A 208 8.59 11.07 -6.67
CA VAL A 208 8.21 12.49 -6.62
C VAL A 208 9.42 13.40 -6.41
N GLU A 209 10.27 13.05 -5.45
CA GLU A 209 11.36 13.92 -4.96
C GLU A 209 12.69 13.68 -5.69
N ARG A 210 12.90 12.50 -6.29
CA ARG A 210 14.19 12.08 -6.88
C ARG A 210 14.03 11.18 -8.14
N PRO A 211 13.35 11.64 -9.19
CA PRO A 211 13.12 10.84 -10.40
C PRO A 211 14.41 10.45 -11.14
N GLU A 212 15.50 11.20 -10.98
CA GLU A 212 16.80 10.90 -11.60
C GLU A 212 17.44 9.64 -11.00
N ALA A 213 17.29 9.46 -9.67
CA ALA A 213 17.82 8.30 -8.95
C ALA A 213 17.15 6.98 -9.36
N LEU A 214 15.91 7.05 -9.87
CA LEU A 214 15.20 5.92 -10.46
C LEU A 214 15.78 5.56 -11.83
N SER A 215 16.03 6.57 -12.65
CA SER A 215 16.49 6.42 -14.03
C SER A 215 17.90 5.83 -14.13
N GLN A 216 18.72 6.05 -13.10
CA GLN A 216 20.09 5.54 -13.00
C GLN A 216 20.19 4.17 -12.31
N GLY A 217 19.08 3.63 -11.78
CA GLY A 217 19.08 2.36 -11.02
C GLY A 217 19.77 2.40 -9.65
N LEU A 218 20.43 3.51 -9.30
CA LEU A 218 21.17 3.66 -8.04
C LEU A 218 20.28 3.45 -6.82
N LEU A 219 19.05 4.00 -6.84
CA LEU A 219 18.14 3.82 -5.71
C LEU A 219 17.75 2.36 -5.50
N GLN A 220 17.59 1.60 -6.58
CA GLN A 220 17.25 0.20 -6.51
C GLN A 220 18.39 -0.61 -5.87
N GLU A 221 19.64 -0.37 -6.27
CA GLU A 221 20.80 -1.05 -5.69
C GLU A 221 21.02 -0.69 -4.21
N GLU A 222 20.86 0.59 -3.84
CA GLU A 222 20.96 1.03 -2.44
C GLU A 222 19.85 0.41 -1.57
N LEU A 223 18.62 0.35 -2.08
CA LEU A 223 17.50 -0.26 -1.37
C LEU A 223 17.70 -1.77 -1.21
N VAL A 224 18.15 -2.48 -2.25
CA VAL A 224 18.51 -3.89 -2.15
C VAL A 224 19.61 -4.11 -1.11
N THR A 225 20.65 -3.29 -1.12
CA THR A 225 21.77 -3.36 -0.18
C THR A 225 21.30 -3.18 1.26
N LEU A 226 20.47 -2.16 1.51
CA LEU A 226 19.87 -1.89 2.81
C LEU A 226 19.07 -3.10 3.33
N LEU A 227 18.16 -3.62 2.51
CA LEU A 227 17.28 -4.72 2.90
C LEU A 227 18.05 -6.02 3.10
N LEU A 228 19.03 -6.33 2.25
CA LEU A 228 19.87 -7.52 2.43
C LEU A 228 20.68 -7.46 3.72
N ARG A 229 21.24 -6.30 4.07
CA ARG A 229 21.95 -6.12 5.35
C ARG A 229 21.04 -6.30 6.55
N TYR A 230 19.79 -5.83 6.45
CA TYR A 230 18.79 -6.04 7.50
C TYR A 230 18.48 -7.53 7.70
N VAL A 231 18.21 -8.26 6.61
CA VAL A 231 17.79 -9.67 6.69
C VAL A 231 18.96 -10.60 7.01
N LYS A 232 20.18 -10.30 6.54
CA LYS A 232 21.39 -11.10 6.80
C LYS A 232 22.13 -10.71 8.08
N ARG A 233 21.51 -9.90 8.97
CA ARG A 233 22.17 -9.46 10.21
C ARG A 233 22.53 -10.69 11.06
N LYS A 234 23.83 -10.97 11.19
CA LYS A 234 24.39 -11.84 12.22
C LYS A 234 24.98 -10.96 13.30
#